data_AF-A0A0F9S711-F1
#
_entry.id   AF-A0A0F9S711-F1
#
_cell.length_a   1.000
_cell.length_b   1.000
_cell.length_c   1.000
_cell.angle_alpha   90.00
_cell.angle_beta   90.00
_cell.angle_gamma   90.00
#
_symmetry.space_group_name_H-M   'P 1'
#
loop_
_entity.id
_entity.type
_entity.pdbx_description
1 polymer ?
#
loop_
_entity_poly.entity_id
_entity_poly.type
_entity_poly.pdbx_seq_one_letter_code
_entity_poly.pdbx_strand_id
1 'polypeptide(L)'
;MTKSSELSKALQEIIFLKRSLENCKICIRSTEEAINSHLELGCTVGVAENIELKKRMMREIGRVTNSLVEAKKNFDLWKAIEEIQTAATR
;
A
#
# COMPACT_ATOMS: atom_id res chain seq x y z
N MET A 1 -24.20 12.85 10.53
CA MET A 1 -22.92 12.51 9.87
C MET A 1 -22.95 13.10 8.46
N THR A 2 -22.06 14.04 8.13
CA THR A 2 -22.09 14.76 6.85
C THR A 2 -21.32 14.01 5.76
N LYS A 3 -21.92 13.86 4.58
CA LYS A 3 -21.49 12.99 3.46
C LYS A 3 -20.12 13.35 2.87
N SER A 4 -19.73 14.62 2.94
CA SER A 4 -18.37 15.10 2.62
C SER A 4 -17.28 14.36 3.42
N SER A 5 -17.62 13.78 4.57
CA SER A 5 -16.66 13.00 5.36
C SER A 5 -16.33 11.62 4.78
N GLU A 6 -17.22 10.95 4.05
CA GLU A 6 -16.96 9.59 3.55
C GLU A 6 -16.03 9.58 2.34
N LEU A 7 -16.23 10.50 1.39
CA LEU A 7 -15.32 10.67 0.26
C LEU A 7 -13.91 11.09 0.73
N SER A 8 -13.85 11.98 1.72
CA SER A 8 -12.59 12.40 2.34
C SER A 8 -11.87 11.24 3.03
N LYS A 9 -12.59 10.41 3.79
CA LYS A 9 -12.02 9.18 4.40
C LYS A 9 -11.51 8.21 3.34
N ALA A 10 -12.28 7.94 2.29
CA ALA A 10 -11.87 7.04 1.22
C ALA A 10 -10.60 7.56 0.51
N LEU A 11 -10.49 8.87 0.30
CA LEU A 11 -9.27 9.47 -0.26
C LEU A 11 -8.07 9.34 0.68
N GLN A 12 -8.26 9.59 1.98
CA GLN A 12 -7.20 9.42 2.99
C GLN A 12 -6.71 7.97 3.05
N GLU A 13 -7.61 7.00 2.97
CA GLU A 13 -7.27 5.58 2.92
C GLU A 13 -6.41 5.25 1.68
N ILE A 14 -6.80 5.73 0.50
CA ILE A 14 -6.02 5.56 -0.74
C ILE A 14 -4.61 6.16 -0.57
N ILE A 15 -4.50 7.36 0.02
CA ILE A 15 -3.21 8.03 0.24
C ILE A 15 -2.34 7.21 1.19
N PHE A 16 -2.93 6.71 2.29
CA PHE A 16 -2.24 5.85 3.24
C PHE A 16 -1.73 4.58 2.57
N LEU A 17 -2.58 3.87 1.83
CA LEU A 17 -2.21 2.62 1.14
C LEU A 17 -1.11 2.84 0.09
N LYS A 18 -1.14 3.95 -0.65
CA LYS A 18 -0.06 4.31 -1.58
C LYS A 18 1.27 4.53 -0.86
N ARG A 19 1.26 5.23 0.29
CA ARG A 19 2.48 5.43 1.10
C ARG A 19 2.99 4.10 1.67
N SER A 20 2.10 3.24 2.14
CA SER A 20 2.45 1.90 2.63
C SER A 20 3.10 1.05 1.53
N LEU A 21 2.60 1.09 0.29
CA LEU A 21 3.25 0.41 -0.84
C LEU A 21 4.66 0.92 -1.10
N GLU A 22 4.87 2.23 -1.04
CA GLU A 22 6.20 2.81 -1.25
C GLU A 22 7.16 2.40 -0.12
N ASN A 23 6.71 2.41 1.12
CA ASN A 23 7.49 1.94 2.27
C ASN A 23 7.91 0.47 2.12
N CYS A 24 7.00 -0.40 1.64
CA CYS A 24 7.36 -1.80 1.37
C CYS A 24 8.44 -1.92 0.29
N LYS A 25 8.38 -1.11 -0.78
CA LYS A 25 9.40 -1.10 -1.84
C LYS A 25 10.76 -0.62 -1.33
N ILE A 26 10.77 0.42 -0.49
CA ILE A 26 12.00 0.90 0.16
C ILE A 26 12.60 -0.21 1.02
N CYS A 27 11.78 -0.88 1.83
CA CYS A 27 12.23 -1.99 2.67
C CYS A 27 12.84 -3.13 1.84
N ILE A 28 12.22 -3.50 0.70
CA ILE A 28 12.80 -4.50 -0.21
C ILE A 28 14.17 -4.06 -0.71
N ARG A 29 14.33 -2.81 -1.15
CA ARG A 29 15.60 -2.30 -1.66
C ARG A 29 16.69 -2.33 -0.60
N SER A 30 16.41 -1.86 0.62
CA SER A 30 17.37 -1.93 1.72
C SER A 30 17.70 -3.37 2.12
N THR A 31 16.73 -4.28 2.02
CA THR A 31 16.96 -5.72 2.26
C THR A 31 17.88 -6.32 1.19
N GLU A 32 17.73 -5.92 -0.07
CA GLU A 32 18.61 -6.35 -1.18
C GLU A 32 20.04 -5.84 -1.00
N GLU A 33 20.20 -4.58 -0.61
CA GLU A 33 21.50 -4.00 -0.25
C GLU A 33 22.16 -4.78 0.90
N ALA A 34 21.42 -5.09 1.97
CA ALA A 34 21.91 -5.88 3.09
C ALA A 34 22.32 -7.32 2.68
N ILE A 35 21.56 -7.96 1.78
CA ILE A 35 21.92 -9.28 1.23
C ILE A 35 23.28 -9.21 0.53
N ASN A 36 23.50 -8.19 -0.30
CA ASN A 36 24.76 -8.03 -1.01
C ASN A 36 25.93 -7.83 -0.03
N SER A 37 25.77 -6.97 0.97
CA SER A 37 26.79 -6.78 2.01
C SER A 37 27.09 -8.06 2.79
N HIS A 38 26.06 -8.85 3.12
CA HIS A 38 26.28 -10.14 3.81
C HIS A 38 26.96 -11.18 2.91
N LEU A 39 26.66 -11.19 1.61
CA LEU A 39 27.35 -12.05 0.64
C LEU A 39 28.84 -11.71 0.54
N GLU A 40 29.19 -10.43 0.47
CA GLU A 40 30.59 -9.96 0.45
C GLU A 40 31.36 -10.36 1.71
N LEU A 41 30.68 -10.39 2.87
CA LEU A 41 31.26 -10.80 4.15
C LEU A 41 31.23 -12.33 4.38
N GLY A 42 30.69 -13.12 3.45
CA GLY A 42 30.52 -14.56 3.62
C GLY A 42 29.52 -14.96 4.72
N CYS A 43 28.65 -14.03 5.15
CA CYS A 43 27.68 -14.25 6.23
C CYS A 43 26.39 -14.90 5.70
N THR A 44 26.37 -16.24 5.65
CA THR A 44 25.24 -17.01 5.09
C THR A 44 23.95 -16.88 5.90
N VAL A 45 24.04 -16.73 7.23
CA VAL A 45 22.86 -16.54 8.11
C VAL A 45 22.17 -15.21 7.81
N GLY A 46 22.93 -14.11 7.73
CA GLY A 46 22.38 -12.79 7.41
C GLY A 46 21.73 -12.76 6.03
N VAL A 47 22.29 -13.46 5.03
CA VAL A 47 21.66 -13.62 3.72
C VAL A 47 20.30 -14.34 3.83
N ALA A 48 20.24 -15.46 4.54
CA ALA A 48 19.02 -16.24 4.67
C ALA A 48 17.90 -15.46 5.38
N GLU A 49 18.23 -14.74 6.45
CA GLU A 49 17.28 -13.90 7.20
C GLU A 49 16.69 -12.78 6.32
N ASN A 50 17.54 -12.09 5.56
CA ASN A 50 17.10 -11.02 4.68
C ASN A 50 16.29 -11.55 3.48
N ILE A 51 16.61 -12.73 2.94
CA ILE A 51 15.77 -13.37 1.91
C ILE A 51 14.35 -13.63 2.44
N GLU A 52 14.21 -14.13 3.67
CA GLU A 52 12.88 -14.35 4.25
C GLU A 52 12.15 -13.05 4.56
N LEU A 53 12.86 -12.00 5.00
CA LEU A 53 12.28 -10.67 5.14
C LEU A 53 11.76 -10.14 3.78
N LYS A 54 12.55 -10.26 2.72
CA LYS A 54 12.13 -9.87 1.36
C LYS A 54 10.87 -10.62 0.92
N LYS A 55 10.81 -11.94 1.13
CA LYS A 55 9.61 -12.76 0.81
C LYS A 55 8.38 -12.28 1.59
N ARG A 56 8.51 -11.94 2.87
CA ARG A 56 7.43 -11.36 3.68
C ARG A 56 6.96 -10.01 3.11
N MET A 57 7.88 -9.13 2.76
CA MET A 57 7.54 -7.82 2.18
C MET A 57 6.86 -7.94 0.82
N MET A 58 7.25 -8.90 -0.03
CA MET A 58 6.55 -9.16 -1.29
C MET A 58 5.10 -9.60 -1.09
N ARG A 59 4.84 -10.46 -0.09
CA ARG A 59 3.46 -10.84 0.28
C ARG A 59 2.66 -9.64 0.76
N GLU A 60 3.28 -8.77 1.55
CA GLU A 60 2.64 -7.57 2.06
C GLU A 60 2.31 -6.56 0.94
N ILE A 61 3.19 -6.38 -0.04
CA ILE A 61 2.89 -5.60 -1.25
C ILE A 61 1.64 -6.12 -1.95
N GLY A 62 1.50 -7.45 -2.09
CA GLY A 62 0.31 -8.05 -2.67
C GLY A 62 -0.96 -7.69 -1.89
N ARG A 63 -0.92 -7.78 -0.56
CA ARG A 63 -2.04 -7.41 0.32
C ARG A 63 -2.41 -5.93 0.20
N VAL A 64 -1.45 -5.03 0.37
CA VAL A 64 -1.69 -3.58 0.29
C VAL A 64 -2.17 -3.19 -1.11
N THR A 65 -1.68 -3.86 -2.17
CA THR A 65 -2.17 -3.64 -3.54
C THR A 65 -3.64 -4.02 -3.68
N ASN A 66 -4.05 -5.17 -3.15
CA ASN A 66 -5.45 -5.58 -3.17
C ASN A 66 -6.33 -4.59 -2.40
N SER A 67 -5.93 -4.19 -1.20
CA SER A 67 -6.64 -3.17 -0.41
C SER A 67 -6.72 -1.84 -1.15
N LEU A 68 -5.68 -1.42 -1.87
CA LEU A 68 -5.71 -0.20 -2.67
C LEU A 68 -6.71 -0.28 -3.83
N VAL A 69 -6.85 -1.44 -4.46
CA VAL A 69 -7.86 -1.66 -5.50
C VAL A 69 -9.27 -1.54 -4.91
N GLU A 70 -9.51 -2.13 -3.75
CA GLU A 70 -10.81 -2.03 -3.06
C GLU A 70 -11.12 -0.60 -2.61
N ALA A 71 -10.14 0.10 -2.00
CA ALA A 71 -10.29 1.48 -1.58
C ALA A 71 -10.61 2.42 -2.76
N LYS A 72 -9.99 2.19 -3.93
CA LYS A 72 -10.33 2.92 -5.17
C LYS A 72 -11.77 2.68 -5.62
N LYS A 73 -12.22 1.42 -5.65
CA LYS A 73 -13.62 1.09 -5.99
C LYS A 73 -14.60 1.78 -5.05
N ASN A 74 -14.31 1.76 -3.75
CA ASN A 74 -15.14 2.44 -2.75
C ASN A 74 -15.16 3.95 -2.95
N PHE A 75 -14.02 4.58 -3.26
CA PHE A 75 -13.96 5.99 -3.59
C PHE A 75 -14.81 6.34 -4.82
N ASP A 76 -14.71 5.55 -5.89
CA ASP A 76 -15.50 5.76 -7.12
C ASP A 76 -17.01 5.65 -6.85
N LEU A 77 -17.43 4.69 -6.01
CA LEU A 77 -18.82 4.55 -5.56
C LEU A 77 -19.30 5.79 -4.80
N TRP A 78 -18.51 6.27 -3.83
CA TRP A 78 -18.85 7.47 -3.06
C TRP A 78 -18.96 8.71 -3.94
N LYS A 79 -18.04 8.84 -4.91
CA LYS A 79 -18.05 9.93 -5.88
C LYS A 79 -19.32 9.90 -6.73
N ALA A 80 -19.71 8.73 -7.26
CA ALA A 80 -20.94 8.58 -8.03
C ALA A 80 -22.20 8.93 -7.21
N ILE A 81 -22.24 8.53 -5.93
CA ILE A 81 -23.34 8.88 -5.02
C ILE A 81 -23.44 10.40 -4.83
N GLU A 82 -22.31 11.09 -4.65
CA GLU A 82 -22.28 12.55 -4.50
C GLU A 82 -22.72 13.28 -5.79
N GLU A 83 -22.31 12.78 -6.96
CA GLU A 83 -22.72 13.30 -8.27
C GLU A 83 -24.24 13.18 -8.48
N ILE A 84 -24.83 12.00 -8.21
CA ILE A 84 -26.28 11.76 -8.32
C ILE A 84 -27.06 12.69 -7.39
N GLN A 85 -26.60 12.84 -6.16
CA GLN A 85 -27.29 13.69 -5.18
C GLN A 85 -27.21 15.17 -5.55
N THR A 86 -26.07 15.63 -6.02
CA THR A 86 -25.89 17.02 -6.49
C THR A 86 -26.81 17.32 -7.66
N ALA A 87 -26.95 16.37 -8.59
CA ALA A 87 -27.88 16.49 -9.72
C ALA A 87 -29.35 16.51 -9.28
N ALA A 88 -29.73 15.73 -8.25
CA ALA A 88 -31.10 15.68 -7.74
C ALA A 88 -31.52 16.93 -6.95
N THR A 89 -30.56 17.73 -6.47
CA THR A 89 -30.80 18.99 -5.74
C THR A 89 -30.75 20.24 -6.63
N ARG A 90 -30.51 20.08 -7.93
CA ARG A 90 -30.56 21.16 -8.94
C ARG A 90 -31.87 21.08 -9.71
#